data_AF-A0A7Y6ZH18-F1
#
_entry.id   AF-A0A7Y6ZH18-F1
#
_cell.length_a   1.000
_cell.length_b   1.000
_cell.length_c   1.000
_cell.angle_alpha   90.00
_cell.angle_beta   90.00
_cell.angle_gamma   90.00
#
_symmetry.space_group_name_H-M   'P 1'
#
loop_
_entity.id
_entity.type
_entity.pdbx_description
1 polymer ?
#
loop_
_entity_poly.entity_id
_entity_poly.type
_entity_poly.pdbx_seq_one_letter_code
_entity_poly.pdbx_strand_id
1 'polypeptide(L)'
;MHEQNFGVPKLCRKVGMSRTQLHNKIKALTGHSTSQFNMKVRIHQATKLLRTTEMNISQVALEVGIESFPYFTQKIGLSPSK
;
A
#
# COMPACT_ATOMS: atom_id res chain seq x y z
N MET A 1 -14.22 8.65 8.25
CA MET A 1 -14.46 7.99 6.95
C MET A 1 -13.11 7.52 6.41
N HIS A 2 -12.69 6.29 6.75
CA HIS A 2 -11.42 5.77 6.26
C HIS A 2 -11.50 5.57 4.74
N GLU A 3 -10.71 6.33 3.97
CA GLU A 3 -10.48 6.07 2.53
C GLU A 3 -9.64 4.77 2.37
N GLN A 4 -10.17 3.62 2.84
CA GLN A 4 -9.60 2.29 2.66
C GLN A 4 -9.40 1.91 1.17
N ASN A 5 -9.96 2.72 0.27
CA ASN A 5 -9.88 2.55 -1.16
C ASN A 5 -9.21 3.74 -1.85
N PHE A 6 -7.88 3.83 -1.71
CA PHE A 6 -7.02 3.90 -2.91
C PHE A 6 -7.11 2.57 -3.70
N GLY A 7 -8.34 2.06 -3.82
CA GLY A 7 -8.68 0.76 -4.32
C GLY A 7 -8.58 0.84 -5.82
N VAL A 8 -8.10 -0.24 -6.40
CA VAL A 8 -8.05 -0.51 -7.83
C VAL A 8 -9.21 0.14 -8.63
N PRO A 9 -10.48 0.19 -8.16
CA PRO A 9 -11.55 0.90 -8.88
C PRO A 9 -11.34 2.41 -9.11
N LYS A 10 -10.83 3.17 -8.12
CA LYS A 10 -10.55 4.62 -8.26
C LYS A 10 -9.42 4.85 -9.26
N LEU A 11 -8.40 3.99 -9.22
CA LEU A 11 -7.27 4.04 -10.14
C LEU A 11 -7.70 3.68 -11.57
N CYS A 12 -8.46 2.61 -11.75
CA CYS A 12 -9.07 2.22 -13.03
C CYS A 12 -9.83 3.39 -13.69
N ARG A 13 -10.66 4.11 -12.91
CA ARG A 13 -11.36 5.29 -13.41
C ARG A 13 -10.41 6.42 -13.83
N LYS A 14 -9.40 6.73 -13.01
CA LYS A 14 -8.42 7.79 -13.31
C LYS A 14 -7.59 7.50 -14.57
N VAL A 15 -7.23 6.24 -14.81
CA VAL A 15 -6.37 5.86 -15.94
C VAL A 15 -7.13 5.35 -17.16
N GLY A 16 -8.48 5.31 -17.09
CA GLY A 16 -9.32 4.84 -18.19
C GLY A 16 -9.14 3.35 -18.53
N MET A 17 -8.77 2.51 -17.56
CA MET A 17 -8.52 1.08 -17.80
C MET A 17 -9.42 0.19 -16.96
N SER A 18 -9.80 -0.96 -17.52
CA SER A 18 -10.41 -2.03 -16.74
C SER A 18 -9.44 -2.57 -15.70
N ARG A 19 -9.95 -3.28 -14.69
CA ARG A 19 -9.13 -3.93 -13.64
C ARG A 19 -8.12 -4.90 -14.24
N THR A 20 -8.53 -5.69 -15.24
CA THR A 20 -7.67 -6.65 -15.91
C THR A 20 -6.57 -5.97 -16.73
N GLN A 21 -6.90 -4.89 -17.46
CA GLN A 21 -5.91 -4.11 -18.21
C GLN A 21 -4.87 -3.49 -17.27
N LEU A 22 -5.33 -2.88 -16.17
CA LEU A 22 -4.44 -2.33 -15.15
C LEU A 22 -3.56 -3.41 -14.52
N HIS A 23 -4.12 -4.60 -14.25
CA HIS A 23 -3.37 -5.73 -13.72
C HIS A 23 -2.27 -6.19 -14.66
N ASN A 24 -2.62 -6.45 -15.92
CA ASN A 24 -1.68 -6.90 -16.94
C ASN A 24 -0.59 -5.86 -17.17
N LYS A 25 -0.94 -4.56 -17.18
CA LYS A 25 0.02 -3.48 -17.35
C LYS A 25 0.99 -3.38 -16.16
N ILE A 26 0.50 -3.45 -14.93
CA ILE A 26 1.36 -3.46 -13.73
C ILE A 26 2.29 -4.69 -13.77
N LYS A 27 1.76 -5.87 -14.09
CA LYS A 27 2.56 -7.10 -14.15
C LYS A 27 3.62 -7.03 -15.25
N ALA A 28 3.28 -6.53 -16.43
CA ALA A 28 4.22 -6.38 -17.55
C ALA A 28 5.34 -5.36 -17.23
N LEU A 29 5.00 -4.24 -16.58
CA LEU A 29 5.97 -3.18 -16.27
C LEU A 29 6.83 -3.46 -15.04
N THR A 30 6.27 -4.14 -14.04
CA THR A 30 6.93 -4.29 -12.74
C THR A 30 7.31 -5.74 -12.41
N GLY A 31 6.77 -6.73 -13.11
CA GLY A 31 6.88 -8.15 -12.76
C GLY A 31 6.01 -8.59 -11.56
N HIS A 32 5.27 -7.67 -10.94
CA HIS A 32 4.49 -7.94 -9.73
C HIS A 32 2.99 -8.00 -10.02
N SER A 33 2.25 -8.77 -9.23
CA SER A 33 0.79 -8.68 -9.24
C SER A 33 0.32 -7.30 -8.74
N THR A 34 -0.87 -6.88 -9.14
CA THR A 34 -1.47 -5.62 -8.62
C THR A 34 -1.54 -5.57 -7.10
N SER A 35 -1.81 -6.72 -6.46
CA SER A 35 -1.84 -6.80 -4.99
C SER A 35 -0.46 -6.55 -4.38
N GLN A 36 0.59 -7.19 -4.92
CA GLN A 36 1.97 -6.97 -4.50
C GLN A 36 2.42 -5.53 -4.73
N PHE A 37 2.04 -4.94 -5.87
CA PHE A 37 2.35 -3.55 -6.19
C PHE A 37 1.65 -2.58 -5.22
N ASN A 38 0.36 -2.77 -4.96
CA ASN A 38 -0.38 -1.97 -3.98
C ASN A 38 0.26 -2.07 -2.59
N MET A 39 0.68 -3.28 -2.19
CA MET A 39 1.38 -3.48 -0.92
C MET A 39 2.68 -2.66 -0.86
N LYS A 40 3.49 -2.68 -1.93
CA LYS A 40 4.71 -1.85 -2.00
C LYS A 40 4.42 -0.36 -1.88
N VAL A 41 3.38 0.14 -2.55
CA VAL A 41 2.97 1.55 -2.46
C VAL A 41 2.58 1.91 -1.03
N ARG A 42 1.78 1.06 -0.36
CA ARG A 42 1.37 1.28 1.04
C ARG A 42 2.57 1.26 1.99
N ILE A 43 3.51 0.31 1.82
CA ILE A 43 4.75 0.25 2.60
C ILE A 43 5.60 1.51 2.42
N HIS A 44 5.72 2.01 1.18
CA HIS A 44 6.45 3.24 0.90
C HIS A 44 5.82 4.45 1.61
N GLN A 45 4.48 4.59 1.55
CA GLN A 45 3.75 5.64 2.26
C GLN A 45 3.91 5.51 3.77
N ALA A 46 3.80 4.30 4.31
CA ALA A 46 3.97 4.04 5.73
C ALA A 46 5.37 4.41 6.23
N THR A 47 6.40 4.05 5.46
CA THR A 47 7.80 4.41 5.77
C THR A 47 8.00 5.93 5.77
N LYS A 48 7.32 6.65 4.87
CA LYS A 48 7.34 8.11 4.85
C LYS A 48 6.69 8.67 6.11
N LEU A 49 5.48 8.21 6.46
CA LEU A 49 4.77 8.67 7.65
C LEU A 49 5.60 8.46 8.92
N LEU A 50 6.16 7.25 9.11
CA LEU A 50 7.04 6.93 10.25
C LEU A 50 8.31 7.80 10.35
N ARG A 51 8.70 8.49 9.27
CA ARG A 51 9.87 9.38 9.26
C ARG A 51 9.51 10.86 9.37
N THR A 52 8.28 11.22 9.02
CA THR A 52 7.83 12.62 8.93
C THR A 52 6.81 12.98 10.00
N THR A 53 6.31 12.02 10.76
CA THR A 53 5.32 12.21 11.81
C THR A 53 5.71 11.43 13.07
N GLU A 54 5.10 11.81 14.20
CA GLU A 54 5.22 11.09 15.49
C GLU A 54 4.22 9.92 15.60
N MET A 55 3.68 9.45 14.47
CA MET A 55 2.71 8.36 14.48
C MET A 55 3.42 7.05 14.79
N ASN A 56 2.84 6.27 15.70
CA ASN A 56 3.33 4.92 15.96
C ASN A 56 2.90 3.95 14.85
N ILE A 57 3.50 2.75 14.85
CA ILE A 57 3.26 1.72 13.84
C ILE A 57 1.77 1.35 13.68
N SER A 58 1.01 1.29 14.77
CA SER A 58 -0.43 0.98 14.73
C SER A 58 -1.24 2.08 14.06
N GLN A 59 -0.94 3.34 14.35
CA GLN A 59 -1.57 4.50 13.73
C GLN A 59 -1.24 4.57 12.24
N VAL A 60 0.02 4.35 11.87
CA VAL A 60 0.45 4.33 10.46
C VAL A 60 -0.23 3.19 9.71
N ALA A 61 -0.31 1.99 10.28
CA ALA A 61 -0.97 0.85 9.65
C ALA A 61 -2.46 1.12 9.37
N LEU A 62 -3.14 1.76 10.31
CA LEU A 62 -4.53 2.20 10.15
C LEU A 62 -4.67 3.26 9.04
N GLU A 63 -3.76 4.24 9.02
CA GLU A 63 -3.76 5.34 8.04
C GLU A 63 -3.53 4.83 6.62
N VAL A 64 -2.57 3.93 6.43
CA VAL A 64 -2.25 3.36 5.11
C VAL A 64 -3.10 2.14 4.76
N GLY A 65 -4.08 1.77 5.59
CA GLY A 65 -5.01 0.66 5.35
C GLY A 65 -4.34 -0.71 5.20
N ILE A 66 -3.38 -1.02 6.09
CA ILE A 66 -2.70 -2.32 6.15
C ILE A 66 -3.36 -3.16 7.26
N GLU A 67 -4.06 -4.21 6.85
CA GLU A 67 -4.73 -5.14 7.78
C GLU A 67 -3.82 -6.28 8.25
N SER A 68 -2.79 -6.62 7.46
CA SER A 68 -1.85 -7.72 7.78
C SER A 68 -0.52 -7.20 8.33
N PHE A 69 -0.46 -7.06 9.65
CA PHE A 69 0.72 -6.63 10.40
C PHE A 69 1.98 -7.51 10.22
N PRO A 70 1.89 -8.87 10.18
CA PRO A 70 3.09 -9.72 10.07
C PRO A 70 3.91 -9.49 8.80
N TYR A 71 3.25 -9.19 7.68
CA TYR A 71 3.93 -8.87 6.41
C TYR A 71 4.56 -7.48 6.43
N PHE A 72 3.93 -6.55 7.15
CA PHE A 72 4.35 -5.17 7.27
C PHE A 72 5.65 -5.03 8.08
N THR A 73 5.69 -5.58 9.29
CA THR A 73 6.88 -5.52 10.16
C THR A 73 8.08 -6.21 9.53
N GLN A 74 7.89 -7.32 8.83
CA GLN A 74 8.97 -7.99 8.07
C GLN A 74 9.52 -7.11 6.93
N LYS A 75 8.67 -6.36 6.22
CA LYS A 75 9.09 -5.55 5.07
C LYS A 75 9.68 -4.19 5.43
N ILE A 76 9.23 -3.58 6.53
CA ILE A 76 9.70 -2.26 6.97
C ILE A 76 11.02 -2.40 7.74
N GLY A 77 11.34 -3.58 8.28
CA GLY A 77 12.57 -3.82 9.04
C GLY A 77 12.62 -3.06 10.37
N LEU A 78 11.49 -2.51 10.81
CA LEU A 78 11.33 -1.80 12.07
C LEU A 78 10.55 -2.69 13.04
N SER A 79 11.05 -2.80 14.27
CA SER A 79 10.36 -3.48 15.37
C SER A 79 9.03 -2.75 15.67
N PRO A 80 7.94 -3.47 16.00
CA PRO A 80 6.66 -2.90 16.44
C PRO A 80 6.74 -1.90 17.60
N SER A 81 7.88 -1.84 18.28
CA SER A 81 8.14 -1.03 19.48
C SER A 81 8.53 0.43 19.22
N LYS A 82 8.37 0.94 18.00
CA LYS A 82 8.52 2.36 17.68
C LYS A 82 7.16 3.06 17.57
#